data_AF-A0A6B3TUD6-F1
#
_entry.id   AF-A0A6B3TUD6-F1
#
_cell.length_a   1.000
_cell.length_b   1.000
_cell.length_c   1.000
_cell.angle_alpha   90.00
_cell.angle_beta   90.00
_cell.angle_gamma   90.00
#
_symmetry.space_group_name_H-M   'P 1'
#
loop_
_entity.id
_entity.type
_entity.pdbx_description
1 polymer ?
#
loop_
_entity_poly.entity_id
_entity_poly.type
_entity_poly.pdbx_seq_one_letter_code
_entity_poly.pdbx_strand_id
1 'polypeptide(L)'
;MAATTYKRIFLIVMDSVGIGEAPDADKFGDKGADTLGHIAEKMNGLKMPNMGKLGLSNIRELKGIEKAEKPLAYYTKMMEASNGKDTMTGHWEIMGLNIQTPFRVFPNGFPEELVSELEKRTGRKVIGNKPASGTAIIDELGEEHMKTGALIVYTSADSVLQIAAHEEIVPLEELYQICKIARELTLDEKYMVGRVIARPFVGEPGNFKRTPNRHDYALKPFDRTVMNELKDAGFDVIAIGKISDIYDGEGVTKSLRTVSNMDGMDKLLETFDMDFTGISFLNLVDFDAIYGHRRDPKGYGKALEEFDTRLPEVFAKMKEDDLLIITADHGNDPIAPGTDHTREYVPLLVYSKQMVEGKELPLRETFADVGATIAENFNIQLPNYGKSFLNELNS
;
A
#
# COMPACT_ATOMS: atom_id res chain seq x y z
N MET A 1 -8.48 -9.01 -32.07
CA MET A 1 -7.62 -8.50 -30.99
C MET A 1 -6.28 -9.22 -31.12
N ALA A 2 -5.15 -8.51 -30.99
CA ALA A 2 -3.86 -9.19 -30.90
C ALA A 2 -3.91 -10.18 -29.71
N ALA A 3 -3.25 -11.34 -29.84
CA ALA A 3 -3.23 -12.30 -28.74
C ALA A 3 -2.41 -11.71 -27.58
N THR A 4 -2.98 -11.73 -26.36
CA THR A 4 -2.28 -11.36 -25.13
C THR A 4 -1.23 -12.42 -24.80
N THR A 5 -0.02 -12.03 -24.39
CA THR A 5 1.05 -12.98 -24.04
C THR A 5 0.66 -13.84 -22.83
N TYR A 6 0.17 -13.20 -21.78
CA TYR A 6 -0.36 -13.83 -20.57
C TYR A 6 -1.85 -13.53 -20.44
N LYS A 7 -2.65 -14.56 -20.15
CA LYS A 7 -4.10 -14.43 -19.92
C LYS A 7 -4.37 -13.75 -18.57
N ARG A 8 -3.58 -14.06 -17.55
CA ARG A 8 -3.75 -13.55 -16.18
C ARG A 8 -2.43 -13.03 -15.64
N ILE A 9 -2.46 -11.87 -15.00
CA ILE A 9 -1.33 -11.35 -14.24
C ILE A 9 -1.72 -11.28 -12.76
N PHE A 10 -0.92 -11.90 -11.91
CA PHE A 10 -1.03 -11.85 -10.46
C PHE A 10 0.04 -10.90 -9.95
N LEU A 11 -0.38 -9.76 -9.40
CA LEU A 11 0.51 -8.77 -8.82
C LEU A 11 0.39 -8.82 -7.30
N ILE A 12 1.50 -9.10 -6.62
CA ILE A 12 1.59 -9.07 -5.15
C ILE A 12 2.48 -7.89 -4.76
N VAL A 13 1.91 -6.95 -4.02
CA VAL A 13 2.66 -5.93 -3.28
C VAL A 13 2.82 -6.41 -1.84
N MET A 14 4.06 -6.65 -1.46
CA MET A 14 4.46 -6.86 -0.07
C MET A 14 4.68 -5.47 0.53
N ASP A 15 3.60 -4.89 1.08
CA ASP A 15 3.55 -3.50 1.55
C ASP A 15 4.77 -3.17 2.41
N SER A 16 5.50 -2.11 2.05
CA SER A 16 6.71 -1.63 2.73
C SER A 16 7.98 -2.51 2.71
N VAL A 17 8.03 -3.62 1.98
CA VAL A 17 9.21 -4.53 1.95
C VAL A 17 10.33 -3.99 1.04
N GLY A 18 11.00 -2.93 1.49
CA GLY A 18 12.12 -2.28 0.81
C GLY A 18 13.42 -3.13 0.76
N ILE A 19 14.29 -2.83 -0.21
CA ILE A 19 15.58 -3.52 -0.43
C ILE A 19 16.79 -2.58 -0.39
N GLY A 20 16.72 -1.57 0.48
CA GLY A 20 17.81 -0.62 0.74
C GLY A 20 17.54 0.78 0.18
N GLU A 21 18.17 1.78 0.82
CA GLU A 21 17.99 3.20 0.53
C GLU A 21 18.01 3.55 -0.97
N ALA A 22 17.07 4.40 -1.38
CA ALA A 22 17.06 4.97 -2.73
C ALA A 22 18.12 6.09 -2.85
N PRO A 23 18.50 6.50 -4.07
CA PRO A 23 19.51 7.55 -4.26
C PRO A 23 19.17 8.90 -3.64
N ASP A 24 17.88 9.18 -3.44
CA ASP A 24 17.35 10.42 -2.88
C ASP A 24 16.91 10.29 -1.41
N ALA A 25 17.22 9.18 -0.73
CA ALA A 25 16.81 8.91 0.65
C ALA A 25 17.22 10.01 1.65
N ASP A 26 18.36 10.69 1.43
CA ASP A 26 18.82 11.81 2.26
C ASP A 26 17.81 12.97 2.30
N LYS A 27 17.08 13.22 1.20
CA LYS A 27 16.04 14.26 1.15
C LYS A 27 14.83 13.93 2.03
N PHE A 28 14.61 12.66 2.30
CA PHE A 28 13.53 12.15 3.16
C PHE A 28 14.00 11.86 4.59
N GLY A 29 15.30 12.06 4.89
CA GLY A 29 15.89 11.74 6.19
C GLY A 29 16.13 10.24 6.42
N ASP A 30 16.13 9.44 5.35
CA ASP A 30 16.12 7.97 5.41
C ASP A 30 17.48 7.35 5.06
N LYS A 31 18.56 8.13 5.19
CA LYS A 31 19.91 7.65 4.88
C LYS A 31 20.28 6.45 5.76
N GLY A 32 20.71 5.37 5.12
CA GLY A 32 21.05 4.09 5.73
C GLY A 32 19.86 3.16 5.95
N ALA A 33 18.65 3.52 5.53
CA ALA A 33 17.49 2.64 5.63
C ALA A 33 17.71 1.37 4.78
N ASP A 34 17.37 0.23 5.36
CA ASP A 34 17.43 -1.06 4.69
C ASP A 34 16.47 -2.08 5.32
N THR A 35 15.22 -2.09 4.85
CA THR A 35 14.16 -2.93 5.42
C THR A 35 14.55 -4.42 5.42
N LEU A 36 14.72 -5.03 4.23
CA LEU A 36 15.07 -6.46 4.15
C LEU A 36 16.42 -6.79 4.78
N GLY A 37 17.43 -5.93 4.59
CA GLY A 37 18.78 -6.17 5.10
C GLY A 37 18.82 -6.17 6.63
N HIS A 38 18.27 -5.15 7.27
CA HIS A 38 18.25 -5.05 8.72
C HIS A 38 17.37 -6.13 9.35
N ILE A 39 16.24 -6.50 8.74
CA ILE A 39 15.44 -7.64 9.21
C ILE A 39 16.28 -8.92 9.17
N ALA A 40 16.96 -9.20 8.05
CA ALA A 40 17.80 -10.38 7.89
C ALA A 40 18.95 -10.43 8.91
N GLU A 41 19.55 -9.29 9.23
CA GLU A 41 20.53 -9.17 10.31
C GLU A 41 19.93 -9.48 11.69
N LYS A 42 18.79 -8.88 12.03
CA LYS A 42 18.10 -9.07 13.33
C LYS A 42 17.57 -10.48 13.53
N MET A 43 17.19 -11.17 12.44
CA MET A 43 16.80 -12.57 12.45
C MET A 43 18.00 -13.53 12.51
N ASN A 44 19.22 -13.01 12.40
CA ASN A 44 20.45 -13.79 12.25
C ASN A 44 20.40 -14.77 11.07
N GLY A 45 19.79 -14.32 9.96
CA GLY A 45 19.48 -15.16 8.81
C GLY A 45 17.98 -15.28 8.61
N LEU A 46 17.42 -14.57 7.63
CA LEU A 46 16.02 -14.65 7.26
C LEU A 46 15.77 -15.89 6.39
N LYS A 47 14.75 -16.68 6.69
CA LYS A 47 14.47 -17.94 5.96
C LYS A 47 13.37 -17.76 4.94
N MET A 48 13.75 -17.34 3.74
CA MET A 48 12.84 -17.23 2.59
C MET A 48 13.34 -18.03 1.38
N PRO A 49 13.39 -19.38 1.48
CA PRO A 49 13.96 -20.21 0.42
C PRO A 49 13.20 -20.11 -0.90
N ASN A 50 11.90 -19.83 -0.91
CA ASN A 50 11.14 -19.72 -2.16
C ASN A 50 11.43 -18.41 -2.88
N MET A 51 11.49 -17.28 -2.16
CA MET A 51 11.97 -16.01 -2.70
C MET A 51 13.44 -16.08 -3.13
N GLY A 52 14.27 -16.83 -2.40
CA GLY A 52 15.65 -17.14 -2.80
C GLY A 52 15.71 -17.83 -4.16
N LYS A 53 14.88 -18.87 -4.40
CA LYS A 53 14.77 -19.55 -5.71
C LYS A 53 14.27 -18.63 -6.82
N LEU A 54 13.36 -17.70 -6.53
CA LEU A 54 12.93 -16.70 -7.51
C LEU A 54 14.07 -15.74 -7.88
N GLY A 55 15.03 -15.51 -6.99
CA GLY A 55 16.19 -14.66 -7.24
C GLY A 55 16.27 -13.42 -6.35
N LEU A 56 15.62 -13.40 -5.18
CA LEU A 56 15.67 -12.24 -4.29
C LEU A 56 17.11 -11.87 -3.91
N SER A 57 17.93 -12.85 -3.52
CA SER A 57 19.36 -12.63 -3.23
C SER A 57 20.23 -12.43 -4.49
N ASN A 58 19.67 -12.57 -5.69
CA ASN A 58 20.34 -12.19 -6.93
C ASN A 58 20.22 -10.68 -7.19
N ILE A 59 19.18 -10.01 -6.70
CA ILE A 59 19.04 -8.54 -6.71
C ILE A 59 20.10 -7.92 -5.79
N ARG A 60 20.20 -8.46 -4.57
CA ARG A 60 21.17 -8.08 -3.54
C ARG A 60 21.28 -9.18 -2.51
N GLU A 61 22.49 -9.58 -2.14
CA GLU A 61 22.68 -10.64 -1.15
C GLU A 61 22.10 -10.27 0.22
N LEU A 62 21.22 -11.14 0.75
CA LEU A 62 20.57 -10.97 2.05
C LEU A 62 20.97 -12.11 2.99
N LYS A 63 21.25 -11.79 4.25
CA LYS A 63 21.69 -12.78 5.25
C LYS A 63 20.61 -13.87 5.42
N GLY A 64 20.98 -15.13 5.16
CA GLY A 64 20.10 -16.29 5.32
C GLY A 64 19.26 -16.68 4.11
N ILE A 65 19.24 -15.85 3.06
CA ILE A 65 18.58 -16.15 1.79
C ILE A 65 19.66 -16.47 0.76
N GLU A 66 19.70 -17.71 0.30
CA GLU A 66 20.70 -18.15 -0.68
C GLU A 66 20.45 -17.51 -2.06
N LYS A 67 21.54 -17.11 -2.72
CA LYS A 67 21.51 -16.68 -4.12
C LYS A 67 21.26 -17.89 -5.02
N ALA A 68 20.30 -17.79 -5.93
CA ALA A 68 20.03 -18.87 -6.87
C ALA A 68 21.07 -18.87 -8.00
N GLU A 69 21.68 -20.02 -8.28
CA GLU A 69 22.54 -20.18 -9.47
C GLU A 69 21.72 -20.06 -10.77
N LYS A 70 20.49 -20.59 -10.75
CA LYS A 70 19.51 -20.52 -11.83
C LYS A 70 18.19 -19.99 -11.27
N PRO A 71 18.00 -18.67 -11.20
CA PRO A 71 16.80 -18.09 -10.64
C PRO A 71 15.58 -18.46 -11.50
N LEU A 72 14.45 -18.72 -10.86
CA LEU A 72 13.21 -19.05 -11.56
C LEU A 72 12.54 -17.83 -12.18
N ALA A 73 12.75 -16.64 -11.60
CA ALA A 73 12.13 -15.40 -12.03
C ALA A 73 13.16 -14.48 -12.68
N TYR A 74 12.70 -13.61 -13.58
CA TYR A 74 13.43 -12.39 -13.87
C TYR A 74 13.44 -11.51 -12.62
N TYR A 75 14.56 -10.84 -12.37
CA TYR A 75 14.75 -10.13 -11.11
C TYR A 75 15.46 -8.79 -11.33
N THR A 76 15.06 -7.78 -10.58
CA THR A 76 15.74 -6.49 -10.46
C THR A 76 15.18 -5.75 -9.25
N LYS A 77 15.48 -4.46 -9.13
CA LYS A 77 14.79 -3.55 -8.20
C LYS A 77 14.21 -2.36 -8.96
N MET A 78 13.31 -1.64 -8.32
CA MET A 78 12.70 -0.44 -8.88
C MET A 78 12.99 0.76 -8.01
N MET A 79 13.20 1.91 -8.65
CA MET A 79 13.33 3.21 -8.01
C MET A 79 12.00 3.95 -8.12
N GLU A 80 11.55 4.58 -7.04
CA GLU A 80 10.35 5.42 -7.05
C GLU A 80 10.66 6.77 -7.70
N ALA A 81 9.90 7.17 -8.72
CA ALA A 81 10.09 8.43 -9.44
C ALA A 81 9.23 9.57 -8.86
N SER A 82 8.16 9.23 -8.15
CA SER A 82 7.29 10.17 -7.45
C SER A 82 8.00 10.79 -6.25
N ASN A 83 7.54 11.98 -5.86
CA ASN A 83 8.12 12.78 -4.80
C ASN A 83 7.38 12.58 -3.46
N GLY A 84 7.03 11.33 -3.15
CA GLY A 84 6.41 10.88 -1.90
C GLY A 84 6.89 9.47 -1.57
N LYS A 85 6.65 8.99 -0.34
CA LYS A 85 7.04 7.63 0.11
C LYS A 85 5.89 6.92 0.83
N ASP A 86 4.67 7.39 0.61
CA ASP A 86 3.44 6.84 1.19
C ASP A 86 2.81 5.79 0.28
N THR A 87 1.99 4.92 0.86
CA THR A 87 1.33 3.81 0.16
C THR A 87 0.52 4.26 -1.06
N MET A 88 -0.15 5.42 -1.02
CA MET A 88 -0.95 5.87 -2.17
C MET A 88 -0.03 6.26 -3.32
N THR A 89 1.01 7.04 -3.05
CA THR A 89 2.02 7.42 -4.05
C THR A 89 2.66 6.19 -4.71
N GLY A 90 3.19 5.26 -3.93
CA GLY A 90 3.87 4.07 -4.44
C GLY A 90 2.95 3.19 -5.29
N HIS A 91 1.74 2.90 -4.81
CA HIS A 91 0.76 2.15 -5.59
C HIS A 91 0.33 2.88 -6.87
N TRP A 92 -0.02 4.17 -6.78
CA TRP A 92 -0.43 4.93 -7.95
C TRP A 92 0.67 4.99 -9.02
N GLU A 93 1.94 5.08 -8.60
CA GLU A 93 3.06 4.96 -9.52
C GLU A 93 3.14 3.57 -10.16
N ILE A 94 3.00 2.48 -9.39
CA ILE A 94 2.95 1.10 -9.94
C ILE A 94 1.92 0.99 -11.08
N MET A 95 0.78 1.67 -10.97
CA MET A 95 -0.28 1.67 -11.99
C MET A 95 -0.21 2.84 -12.99
N GLY A 96 0.97 3.43 -13.17
CA GLY A 96 1.29 4.26 -14.32
C GLY A 96 1.24 5.77 -14.09
N LEU A 97 1.04 6.24 -12.84
CA LEU A 97 1.06 7.66 -12.51
C LEU A 97 2.45 8.14 -12.10
N ASN A 98 2.60 9.45 -11.95
CA ASN A 98 3.79 10.07 -11.37
C ASN A 98 3.33 11.23 -10.48
N ILE A 99 3.54 11.08 -9.17
CA ILE A 99 2.99 11.98 -8.15
C ILE A 99 4.08 12.92 -7.65
N GLN A 100 4.03 14.17 -8.08
CA GLN A 100 5.04 15.18 -7.71
C GLN A 100 4.67 15.98 -6.45
N THR A 101 3.38 16.00 -6.10
CA THR A 101 2.87 16.63 -4.87
C THR A 101 2.63 15.52 -3.83
N PRO A 102 3.49 15.38 -2.80
CA PRO A 102 3.32 14.36 -1.78
C PRO A 102 2.14 14.64 -0.86
N PHE A 103 1.59 13.55 -0.34
CA PHE A 103 0.72 13.59 0.83
C PHE A 103 1.49 14.05 2.07
N ARG A 104 0.81 14.82 2.93
CA ARG A 104 1.38 15.40 4.15
C ARG A 104 1.07 14.53 5.36
N VAL A 105 2.05 14.40 6.25
CA VAL A 105 1.86 13.86 7.62
C VAL A 105 1.92 15.00 8.64
N PHE A 106 1.25 14.82 9.78
CA PHE A 106 1.03 15.88 10.77
C PHE A 106 1.47 15.45 12.19
N PRO A 107 2.77 15.22 12.45
CA PRO A 107 3.26 14.72 13.73
C PRO A 107 2.99 15.68 14.91
N ASN A 108 2.77 16.97 14.62
CA ASN A 108 2.44 17.99 15.61
C ASN A 108 0.99 18.49 15.49
N GLY A 109 0.11 17.69 14.86
CA GLY A 109 -1.26 18.09 14.57
C GLY A 109 -1.40 18.90 13.28
N PHE A 110 -2.65 19.14 12.90
CA PHE A 110 -3.04 19.96 11.76
C PHE A 110 -2.79 21.44 12.03
N PRO A 111 -2.41 22.22 11.00
CA PRO A 111 -2.21 23.67 11.15
C PRO A 111 -3.48 24.41 11.55
N GLU A 112 -3.32 25.45 12.36
CA GLU A 112 -4.43 26.25 12.92
C GLU A 112 -5.38 26.79 11.84
N GLU A 113 -4.86 27.14 10.66
CA GLU A 113 -5.65 27.59 9.52
C GLU A 113 -6.66 26.52 9.06
N LEU A 114 -6.24 25.26 8.95
CA LEU A 114 -7.13 24.15 8.59
C LEU A 114 -8.18 23.90 9.68
N VAL A 115 -7.74 23.90 10.94
CA VAL A 115 -8.62 23.69 12.10
C VAL A 115 -9.68 24.79 12.16
N SER A 116 -9.27 26.06 12.08
CA SER A 116 -10.16 27.22 12.10
C SER A 116 -11.19 27.20 10.96
N GLU A 117 -10.78 26.84 9.74
CA GLU A 117 -11.72 26.77 8.62
C GLU A 117 -12.71 25.60 8.76
N LEU A 118 -12.27 24.45 9.30
CA LEU A 118 -13.17 23.34 9.65
C LEU A 118 -14.17 23.75 10.72
N GLU A 119 -13.73 24.41 11.80
CA GLU A 119 -14.63 24.91 12.84
C GLU A 119 -15.68 25.86 12.27
N LYS A 120 -15.25 26.79 11.41
CA LYS A 120 -16.12 27.77 10.77
C LYS A 120 -17.17 27.14 9.86
N ARG A 121 -16.79 26.15 9.03
CA ARG A 121 -17.73 25.48 8.10
C ARG A 121 -18.69 24.52 8.81
N THR A 122 -18.29 23.97 9.96
CA THR A 122 -19.09 22.99 10.70
C THR A 122 -19.90 23.60 11.84
N GLY A 123 -19.52 24.80 12.31
CA GLY A 123 -20.11 25.43 13.49
C GLY A 123 -19.75 24.74 14.81
N ARG A 124 -18.77 23.83 14.81
CA ARG A 124 -18.33 23.06 15.99
C ARG A 124 -16.86 23.34 16.28
N LYS A 125 -16.51 23.39 17.56
CA LYS A 125 -15.11 23.48 17.98
C LYS A 125 -14.35 22.18 17.70
N VAL A 126 -13.03 22.26 17.56
CA VAL A 126 -12.14 21.11 17.39
C VAL A 126 -11.32 20.92 18.65
N ILE A 127 -11.22 19.67 19.12
CA ILE A 127 -10.38 19.25 20.25
C ILE A 127 -9.47 18.08 19.84
N GLY A 128 -8.35 17.92 20.54
CA GLY A 128 -7.34 16.88 20.29
C GLY A 128 -6.18 17.35 19.42
N ASN A 129 -6.41 17.46 18.11
CA ASN A 129 -5.46 17.87 17.09
C ASN A 129 -4.02 17.35 17.26
N LYS A 130 -3.86 16.03 17.43
CA LYS A 130 -2.55 15.38 17.65
C LYS A 130 -2.53 13.95 17.09
N PRO A 131 -1.36 13.34 16.87
CA PRO A 131 -1.27 11.92 16.61
C PRO A 131 -1.74 11.11 17.82
N ALA A 132 -2.66 10.16 17.62
CA ALA A 132 -3.16 9.32 18.70
C ALA A 132 -3.78 8.02 18.19
N SER A 133 -3.79 6.99 19.05
CA SER A 133 -4.66 5.83 18.86
C SER A 133 -6.13 6.25 19.01
N GLY A 134 -7.00 5.73 18.13
CA GLY A 134 -8.43 6.03 18.18
C GLY A 134 -9.09 5.64 19.51
N THR A 135 -8.61 4.60 20.19
CA THR A 135 -9.13 4.26 21.52
C THR A 135 -8.67 5.28 22.56
N ALA A 136 -7.38 5.61 22.56
CA ALA A 136 -6.80 6.52 23.56
C ALA A 136 -7.39 7.94 23.45
N ILE A 137 -7.59 8.45 22.24
CA ILE A 137 -8.11 9.82 22.05
C ILE A 137 -9.60 9.92 22.43
N ILE A 138 -10.38 8.85 22.23
CA ILE A 138 -11.79 8.79 22.63
C ILE A 138 -11.88 8.65 24.16
N ASP A 139 -11.02 7.85 24.78
CA ASP A 139 -10.96 7.76 26.25
C ASP A 139 -10.54 9.11 26.88
N GLU A 140 -9.62 9.83 26.25
CA GLU A 140 -9.15 11.13 26.72
C GLU A 140 -10.19 12.26 26.56
N LEU A 141 -10.84 12.35 25.39
CA LEU A 141 -11.63 13.52 24.99
C LEU A 141 -13.12 13.24 24.79
N GLY A 142 -13.56 11.98 24.92
CA GLY A 142 -14.94 11.58 24.68
C GLY A 142 -15.94 12.26 25.62
N GLU A 143 -15.60 12.41 26.91
CA GLU A 143 -16.47 13.10 27.86
C GLU A 143 -16.62 14.60 27.55
N GLU A 144 -15.54 15.27 27.15
CA GLU A 144 -15.57 16.67 26.74
C GLU A 144 -16.38 16.85 25.45
N HIS A 145 -16.18 15.98 24.47
CA HIS A 145 -16.99 15.92 23.25
C HIS A 145 -18.48 15.81 23.57
N MET A 146 -18.88 14.89 24.46
CA MET A 146 -20.28 14.70 24.80
C MET A 146 -20.91 15.93 25.48
N LYS A 147 -20.14 16.65 26.30
CA LYS A 147 -20.62 17.86 27.00
C LYS A 147 -20.75 19.08 26.09
N THR A 148 -19.87 19.19 25.08
CA THR A 148 -19.69 20.43 24.30
C THR A 148 -20.18 20.31 22.86
N GLY A 149 -20.23 19.10 22.32
CA GLY A 149 -20.44 18.85 20.89
C GLY A 149 -19.23 19.20 20.01
N ALA A 150 -18.05 19.44 20.58
CA ALA A 150 -16.81 19.72 19.85
C ALA A 150 -16.25 18.47 19.16
N LEU A 151 -15.80 18.56 17.91
CA LEU A 151 -15.27 17.46 17.13
C LEU A 151 -13.89 17.02 17.64
N ILE A 152 -13.71 15.72 17.87
CA ILE A 152 -12.39 15.17 18.18
C ILE A 152 -11.66 14.94 16.86
N VAL A 153 -10.69 15.80 16.54
CA VAL A 153 -9.87 15.66 15.32
C VAL A 153 -8.49 15.13 15.73
N TYR A 154 -8.01 14.09 15.04
CA TYR A 154 -6.72 13.49 15.32
C TYR A 154 -6.12 12.83 14.07
N THR A 155 -4.85 12.42 14.14
CA THR A 155 -4.13 11.79 13.03
C THR A 155 -3.37 10.53 13.49
N SER A 156 -2.72 9.81 12.57
CA SER A 156 -1.80 8.69 12.85
C SER A 156 -0.38 9.04 12.37
N ALA A 157 0.48 8.04 12.21
CA ALA A 157 1.73 8.20 11.49
C ALA A 157 1.50 8.43 9.99
N ASP A 158 0.37 7.94 9.46
CA ASP A 158 -0.02 8.06 8.05
C ASP A 158 -0.62 9.41 7.72
N SER A 159 -0.73 9.69 6.42
CA SER A 159 -1.43 10.86 5.90
C SER A 159 -2.96 10.74 6.01
N VAL A 160 -3.49 10.84 7.24
CA VAL A 160 -4.92 10.75 7.51
C VAL A 160 -5.43 11.85 8.45
N LEU A 161 -6.66 12.30 8.22
CA LEU A 161 -7.43 13.13 9.15
C LEU A 161 -8.62 12.33 9.66
N GLN A 162 -8.67 12.09 10.97
CA GLN A 162 -9.73 11.30 11.59
C GLN A 162 -10.61 12.20 12.44
N ILE A 163 -11.94 12.05 12.31
CA ILE A 163 -12.92 12.82 13.07
C ILE A 163 -13.77 11.85 13.88
N ALA A 164 -13.61 11.86 15.20
CA ALA A 164 -14.42 11.07 16.10
C ALA A 164 -15.55 11.89 16.72
N ALA A 165 -16.74 11.31 16.78
CA ALA A 165 -17.90 11.91 17.42
C ALA A 165 -18.84 10.83 17.96
N HIS A 166 -19.47 11.12 19.10
CA HIS A 166 -20.46 10.27 19.73
C HIS A 166 -21.78 10.35 18.94
N GLU A 167 -22.34 9.20 18.54
CA GLU A 167 -23.48 9.15 17.60
C GLU A 167 -24.75 9.86 18.12
N GLU A 168 -24.93 9.93 19.44
CA GLU A 168 -26.06 10.65 20.06
C GLU A 168 -25.88 12.18 20.11
N ILE A 169 -24.65 12.66 19.91
CA ILE A 169 -24.28 14.09 20.01
C ILE A 169 -24.10 14.70 18.62
N VAL A 170 -23.47 13.94 17.72
CA VAL A 170 -23.34 14.26 16.30
C VAL A 170 -23.90 13.08 15.52
N PRO A 171 -25.13 13.18 14.98
CA PRO A 171 -25.72 12.12 14.18
C PRO A 171 -24.82 11.72 13.01
N LEU A 172 -24.86 10.45 12.61
CA LEU A 172 -23.97 9.90 11.57
C LEU A 172 -23.99 10.70 10.27
N GLU A 173 -25.17 11.09 9.79
CA GLU A 173 -25.29 11.91 8.57
C GLU A 173 -24.57 13.25 8.72
N GLU A 174 -24.64 13.89 9.88
CA GLU A 174 -23.91 15.13 10.14
C GLU A 174 -22.39 14.88 10.16
N LEU A 175 -21.93 13.82 10.84
CA LEU A 175 -20.52 13.44 10.87
C LEU A 175 -19.99 13.16 9.45
N TYR A 176 -20.77 12.51 8.61
CA TYR A 176 -20.42 12.26 7.21
C TYR A 176 -20.32 13.56 6.40
N GLN A 177 -21.23 14.51 6.58
CA GLN A 177 -21.11 15.82 5.95
C GLN A 177 -19.88 16.60 6.44
N ILE A 178 -19.58 16.54 7.74
CA ILE A 178 -18.36 17.12 8.32
C ILE A 178 -17.11 16.51 7.67
N CYS A 179 -17.07 15.19 7.51
CA CYS A 179 -15.94 14.53 6.85
C CYS A 179 -15.81 14.91 5.37
N LYS A 180 -16.93 15.11 4.64
CA LYS A 180 -16.90 15.64 3.26
C LYS A 180 -16.33 17.05 3.21
N ILE A 181 -16.73 17.93 4.13
CA ILE A 181 -16.16 19.28 4.27
C ILE A 181 -14.66 19.20 4.53
N ALA A 182 -14.23 18.38 5.50
CA ALA A 182 -12.81 18.18 5.79
C ALA A 182 -12.05 17.63 4.57
N ARG A 183 -12.68 16.74 3.80
CA ARG A 183 -12.08 16.20 2.57
C ARG A 183 -11.85 17.28 1.53
N GLU A 184 -12.82 18.15 1.29
CA GLU A 184 -12.68 19.30 0.39
C GLU A 184 -11.55 20.23 0.82
N LEU A 185 -11.48 20.57 2.12
CA LEU A 185 -10.45 21.46 2.68
C LEU A 185 -9.04 20.88 2.54
N THR A 186 -8.92 19.56 2.62
CA THR A 186 -7.63 18.86 2.56
C THR A 186 -7.24 18.42 1.14
N LEU A 187 -7.86 19.00 0.10
CA LEU A 187 -7.36 18.93 -1.29
C LEU A 187 -6.25 19.96 -1.56
N ASP A 188 -6.13 20.98 -0.70
CA ASP A 188 -5.07 21.98 -0.79
C ASP A 188 -3.71 21.34 -0.48
N GLU A 189 -2.69 21.61 -1.31
CA GLU A 189 -1.33 21.08 -1.18
C GLU A 189 -0.68 21.38 0.19
N LYS A 190 -1.10 22.47 0.86
CA LYS A 190 -0.66 22.81 2.21
C LYS A 190 -1.03 21.73 3.22
N TYR A 191 -2.18 21.09 3.04
CA TYR A 191 -2.76 20.14 3.99
C TYR A 191 -3.21 18.82 3.38
N MET A 192 -2.62 18.44 2.24
CA MET A 192 -3.07 17.30 1.45
C MET A 192 -2.97 15.99 2.24
N VAL A 193 -4.11 15.46 2.70
CA VAL A 193 -4.16 14.14 3.34
C VAL A 193 -4.60 13.07 2.35
N GLY A 194 -4.06 11.86 2.47
CA GLY A 194 -4.51 10.71 1.68
C GLY A 194 -5.97 10.36 1.93
N ARG A 195 -6.40 10.43 3.20
CA ARG A 195 -7.76 10.02 3.60
C ARG A 195 -8.34 10.82 4.76
N VAL A 196 -9.63 11.12 4.67
CA VAL A 196 -10.44 11.57 5.82
C VAL A 196 -11.28 10.40 6.33
N ILE A 197 -11.32 10.15 7.64
CA ILE A 197 -12.00 9.00 8.23
C ILE A 197 -13.00 9.44 9.29
N ALA A 198 -14.27 9.07 9.12
CA ALA A 198 -15.29 9.17 10.14
C ALA A 198 -15.11 8.06 11.19
N ARG A 199 -15.02 8.44 12.46
CA ARG A 199 -14.83 7.53 13.60
C ARG A 199 -15.96 7.66 14.62
N PRO A 200 -17.18 7.25 14.25
CA PRO A 200 -18.29 7.27 15.19
C PRO A 200 -18.04 6.34 16.38
N PHE A 201 -18.51 6.75 17.54
CA PHE A 201 -18.45 5.96 18.77
C PHE A 201 -19.73 6.10 19.61
N VAL A 202 -19.91 5.17 20.54
CA VAL A 202 -21.02 5.12 21.50
C VAL A 202 -20.49 4.77 22.90
N GLY A 203 -21.33 4.92 23.91
CA GLY A 203 -21.04 4.51 25.28
C GLY A 203 -20.98 5.69 26.24
N GLU A 204 -20.34 5.49 27.38
CA GLU A 204 -20.25 6.49 28.44
C GLU A 204 -18.79 6.67 28.89
N PRO A 205 -18.43 7.77 29.57
CA PRO A 205 -17.10 7.98 30.10
C PRO A 205 -16.56 6.74 30.85
N GLY A 206 -15.39 6.25 30.42
CA GLY A 206 -14.76 5.03 30.93
C GLY A 206 -15.16 3.73 30.22
N ASN A 207 -16.10 3.76 29.27
CA ASN A 207 -16.52 2.59 28.47
C ASN A 207 -17.01 2.98 27.07
N PHE A 208 -16.23 3.81 26.36
CA PHE A 208 -16.52 4.15 24.97
C PHE A 208 -16.15 3.02 24.00
N LYS A 209 -16.92 2.91 22.92
CA LYS A 209 -16.70 1.91 21.86
C LYS A 209 -16.92 2.53 20.49
N ARG A 210 -15.93 2.40 19.60
CA ARG A 210 -16.10 2.73 18.18
C ARG A 210 -17.14 1.81 17.55
N THR A 211 -17.96 2.38 16.67
CA THR A 211 -19.01 1.61 15.97
C THR A 211 -18.50 1.11 14.61
N PRO A 212 -19.20 0.13 13.99
CA PRO A 212 -18.90 -0.28 12.62
C PRO A 212 -19.30 0.76 11.56
N ASN A 213 -19.93 1.88 11.94
CA ASN A 213 -20.40 2.93 11.03
C ASN A 213 -19.27 3.85 10.50
N ARG A 214 -18.02 3.36 10.57
CA ARG A 214 -16.85 4.00 9.98
C ARG A 214 -17.11 4.26 8.49
N HIS A 215 -16.76 5.45 8.03
CA HIS A 215 -16.76 5.79 6.61
C HIS A 215 -15.48 6.54 6.24
N ASP A 216 -14.94 6.25 5.07
CA ASP A 216 -13.64 6.73 4.63
C ASP A 216 -13.81 7.54 3.34
N TYR A 217 -13.10 8.66 3.25
CA TYR A 217 -13.08 9.56 2.09
C TYR A 217 -11.63 9.64 1.59
N ALA A 218 -11.28 8.73 0.68
CA ALA A 218 -9.97 8.69 0.05
C ALA A 218 -9.87 9.73 -1.07
N LEU A 219 -8.65 10.12 -1.46
CA LEU A 219 -8.46 10.72 -2.78
C LEU A 219 -8.53 9.64 -3.85
N LYS A 220 -9.20 9.97 -4.94
CA LYS A 220 -9.03 9.24 -6.19
C LYS A 220 -7.61 9.47 -6.71
N PRO A 221 -7.03 8.50 -7.43
CA PRO A 221 -5.85 8.73 -8.24
C PRO A 221 -6.00 10.03 -9.06
N PHE A 222 -4.94 10.83 -9.15
CA PHE A 222 -4.99 12.16 -9.77
C PHE A 222 -5.23 12.13 -11.28
N ASP A 223 -4.99 10.99 -11.91
CA ASP A 223 -5.30 10.71 -13.31
C ASP A 223 -5.72 9.24 -13.46
N ARG A 224 -6.17 8.87 -14.66
CA ARG A 224 -6.54 7.50 -14.99
C ARG A 224 -5.34 6.57 -14.87
N THR A 225 -5.56 5.45 -14.20
CA THR A 225 -4.57 4.40 -13.98
C THR A 225 -4.70 3.27 -15.01
N VAL A 226 -3.70 2.40 -15.09
CA VAL A 226 -3.80 1.16 -15.90
C VAL A 226 -4.99 0.28 -15.49
N MET A 227 -5.41 0.32 -14.21
CA MET A 227 -6.63 -0.37 -13.76
C MET A 227 -7.88 0.18 -14.43
N ASN A 228 -7.98 1.50 -14.63
CA ASN A 228 -9.09 2.12 -15.36
C ASN A 228 -9.13 1.63 -16.81
N GLU A 229 -7.97 1.62 -17.48
CA GLU A 229 -7.85 1.19 -18.87
C GLU A 229 -8.19 -0.29 -19.06
N LEU A 230 -7.78 -1.17 -18.13
CA LEU A 230 -8.17 -2.59 -18.15
C LEU A 230 -9.69 -2.76 -18.05
N LYS A 231 -10.31 -2.11 -17.06
CA LYS A 231 -11.76 -2.18 -16.84
C LYS A 231 -12.54 -1.67 -18.04
N ASP A 232 -12.15 -0.53 -18.59
CA ASP A 232 -12.84 0.08 -19.72
C ASP A 232 -12.67 -0.74 -21.02
N ALA A 233 -11.57 -1.50 -21.13
CA ALA A 233 -11.37 -2.49 -22.20
C ALA A 233 -12.08 -3.83 -21.95
N GLY A 234 -12.77 -4.01 -20.82
CA GLY A 234 -13.56 -5.21 -20.50
C GLY A 234 -12.75 -6.34 -19.85
N PHE A 235 -11.55 -6.07 -19.35
CA PHE A 235 -10.76 -7.04 -18.57
C PHE A 235 -11.16 -7.03 -17.09
N ASP A 236 -10.92 -8.16 -16.42
CA ASP A 236 -11.13 -8.30 -14.99
C ASP A 236 -10.00 -7.61 -14.20
N VAL A 237 -10.39 -6.86 -13.17
CA VAL A 237 -9.48 -6.22 -12.21
C VAL A 237 -9.94 -6.60 -10.81
N ILE A 238 -9.37 -7.69 -10.30
CA ILE A 238 -9.70 -8.25 -9.00
C ILE A 238 -8.75 -7.66 -7.95
N ALA A 239 -9.26 -6.76 -7.12
CA ALA A 239 -8.54 -6.10 -6.05
C ALA A 239 -8.66 -6.91 -4.74
N ILE A 240 -7.53 -7.28 -4.13
CA ILE A 240 -7.47 -8.06 -2.90
C ILE A 240 -6.83 -7.25 -1.77
N GLY A 241 -7.45 -7.25 -0.60
CA GLY A 241 -7.00 -6.47 0.56
C GLY A 241 -7.29 -4.99 0.40
N LYS A 242 -6.30 -4.14 0.69
CA LYS A 242 -6.47 -2.67 0.66
C LYS A 242 -6.47 -2.05 -0.75
N ILE A 243 -6.23 -2.83 -1.82
CA ILE A 243 -6.12 -2.28 -3.18
C ILE A 243 -7.35 -1.43 -3.55
N SER A 244 -8.57 -1.92 -3.35
CA SER A 244 -9.75 -1.12 -3.70
C SER A 244 -9.82 0.19 -2.92
N ASP A 245 -9.37 0.23 -1.67
CA ASP A 245 -9.38 1.43 -0.86
C ASP A 245 -8.28 2.42 -1.29
N ILE A 246 -7.11 1.92 -1.71
CA ILE A 246 -5.95 2.71 -2.17
C ILE A 246 -6.27 3.45 -3.47
N TYR A 247 -7.03 2.82 -4.37
CA TYR A 247 -7.44 3.40 -5.65
C TYR A 247 -8.85 4.02 -5.62
N ASP A 248 -9.49 4.12 -4.45
CA ASP A 248 -10.88 4.59 -4.31
C ASP A 248 -11.88 3.86 -5.26
N GLY A 249 -11.63 2.57 -5.50
CA GLY A 249 -12.40 1.72 -6.41
C GLY A 249 -12.21 2.00 -7.91
N GLU A 250 -11.34 2.94 -8.29
CA GLU A 250 -11.03 3.25 -9.69
C GLU A 250 -10.45 2.03 -10.40
N GLY A 251 -11.02 1.68 -11.56
CA GLY A 251 -10.61 0.51 -12.33
C GLY A 251 -10.96 -0.85 -11.73
N VAL A 252 -11.47 -0.93 -10.50
CA VAL A 252 -11.81 -2.22 -9.86
C VAL A 252 -13.10 -2.81 -10.48
N THR A 253 -13.08 -4.10 -10.81
CA THR A 253 -14.27 -4.87 -11.21
C THR A 253 -14.79 -5.77 -10.10
N LYS A 254 -13.89 -6.26 -9.23
CA LYS A 254 -14.22 -7.07 -8.04
C LYS A 254 -13.27 -6.74 -6.90
N SER A 255 -13.79 -6.62 -5.68
CA SER A 255 -12.97 -6.41 -4.48
C SER A 255 -13.16 -7.56 -3.48
N LEU A 256 -12.05 -8.10 -2.96
CA LEU A 256 -11.99 -9.13 -1.93
C LEU A 256 -11.28 -8.54 -0.70
N ARG A 257 -12.03 -8.26 0.37
CA ARG A 257 -11.45 -7.75 1.62
C ARG A 257 -10.68 -8.85 2.34
N THR A 258 -9.65 -8.45 3.08
CA THR A 258 -8.81 -9.34 3.88
C THR A 258 -8.66 -8.83 5.31
N VAL A 259 -8.30 -9.72 6.24
CA VAL A 259 -8.06 -9.38 7.66
C VAL A 259 -6.61 -9.60 8.12
N SER A 260 -5.79 -10.27 7.31
CA SER A 260 -4.36 -10.52 7.57
C SER A 260 -3.63 -10.90 6.28
N ASN A 261 -2.30 -10.99 6.33
CA ASN A 261 -1.50 -11.48 5.21
C ASN A 261 -1.83 -12.93 4.81
N MET A 262 -2.09 -13.82 5.78
CA MET A 262 -2.46 -15.20 5.49
C MET A 262 -3.82 -15.31 4.79
N ASP A 263 -4.81 -14.52 5.23
CA ASP A 263 -6.10 -14.42 4.55
C ASP A 263 -5.93 -13.80 3.15
N GLY A 264 -5.03 -12.83 2.98
CA GLY A 264 -4.67 -12.30 1.67
C GLY A 264 -4.11 -13.36 0.71
N MET A 265 -3.25 -14.25 1.20
CA MET A 265 -2.77 -15.39 0.42
C MET A 265 -3.89 -16.39 0.10
N ASP A 266 -4.82 -16.62 1.03
CA ASP A 266 -5.99 -17.47 0.78
C ASP A 266 -6.88 -16.86 -0.31
N LYS A 267 -7.16 -15.56 -0.26
CA LYS A 267 -7.91 -14.83 -1.30
C LYS A 267 -7.21 -14.83 -2.65
N LEU A 268 -5.89 -14.75 -2.68
CA LEU A 268 -5.13 -14.91 -3.92
C LEU A 268 -5.29 -16.33 -4.49
N LEU A 269 -5.22 -17.36 -3.66
CA LEU A 269 -5.43 -18.74 -4.09
C LEU A 269 -6.87 -18.97 -4.58
N GLU A 270 -7.87 -18.28 -4.00
CA GLU A 270 -9.24 -18.26 -4.51
C GLU A 270 -9.32 -17.67 -5.93
N THR A 271 -8.53 -16.64 -6.27
CA THR A 271 -8.58 -16.06 -7.63
C THR A 271 -7.96 -16.96 -8.70
N PHE A 272 -7.01 -17.84 -8.34
CA PHE A 272 -6.50 -18.85 -9.27
C PHE A 272 -7.58 -19.83 -9.74
N ASP A 273 -8.59 -20.10 -8.91
CA ASP A 273 -9.73 -20.97 -9.21
C ASP A 273 -10.85 -20.26 -9.99
N MET A 274 -10.74 -18.94 -10.18
CA MET A 274 -11.64 -18.15 -11.02
C MET A 274 -11.17 -18.18 -12.49
N ASP A 275 -12.12 -18.32 -13.43
CA ASP A 275 -11.85 -18.10 -14.84
C ASP A 275 -12.02 -16.61 -15.17
N PHE A 276 -10.90 -15.91 -15.31
CA PHE A 276 -10.85 -14.48 -15.58
C PHE A 276 -9.73 -14.18 -16.59
N THR A 277 -9.82 -13.03 -17.25
CA THR A 277 -8.74 -12.49 -18.11
C THR A 277 -8.48 -11.04 -17.70
N GLY A 278 -7.25 -10.74 -17.28
CA GLY A 278 -6.92 -9.46 -16.65
C GLY A 278 -5.98 -9.63 -15.47
N ILE A 279 -6.19 -8.86 -14.40
CA ILE A 279 -5.30 -8.85 -13.24
C ILE A 279 -5.97 -9.26 -11.92
N SER A 280 -5.20 -9.94 -11.09
CA SER A 280 -5.47 -10.16 -9.66
C SER A 280 -4.40 -9.42 -8.86
N PHE A 281 -4.79 -8.35 -8.19
CA PHE A 281 -3.87 -7.43 -7.51
C PHE A 281 -4.05 -7.52 -6.00
N LEU A 282 -3.03 -8.02 -5.30
CA LEU A 282 -3.00 -8.22 -3.86
C LEU A 282 -2.07 -7.20 -3.18
N ASN A 283 -2.56 -6.61 -2.09
CA ASN A 283 -1.71 -5.94 -1.10
C ASN A 283 -1.65 -6.75 0.21
N LEU A 284 -0.43 -7.08 0.68
CA LEU A 284 -0.15 -7.75 1.95
C LEU A 284 0.32 -6.74 2.99
N VAL A 285 -0.63 -6.15 3.72
CA VAL A 285 -0.41 -4.93 4.52
C VAL A 285 0.14 -5.14 5.93
N ASP A 286 0.18 -6.37 6.46
CA ASP A 286 0.61 -6.58 7.85
C ASP A 286 2.07 -6.18 8.06
N PHE A 287 2.90 -6.36 7.02
CA PHE A 287 4.31 -5.95 6.96
C PHE A 287 4.49 -4.50 7.42
N ASP A 288 3.71 -3.60 6.84
CA ASP A 288 3.72 -2.18 7.16
C ASP A 288 3.00 -1.86 8.49
N ALA A 289 1.71 -2.21 8.56
CA ALA A 289 0.81 -1.72 9.61
C ALA A 289 1.02 -2.38 10.98
N ILE A 290 1.54 -3.61 11.01
CA ILE A 290 1.77 -4.37 12.24
C ILE A 290 3.24 -4.34 12.66
N TYR A 291 4.17 -4.30 11.71
CA TYR A 291 5.60 -4.47 12.02
C TYR A 291 6.47 -3.25 11.69
N GLY A 292 6.41 -2.71 10.48
CA GLY A 292 7.21 -1.57 10.02
C GLY A 292 7.03 -0.34 10.90
N HIS A 293 5.82 0.23 10.93
CA HIS A 293 5.50 1.40 11.76
C HIS A 293 5.72 1.18 13.27
N ARG A 294 5.66 -0.08 13.72
CA ARG A 294 5.87 -0.45 15.13
C ARG A 294 7.33 -0.74 15.46
N ARG A 295 8.22 -0.66 14.47
CA ARG A 295 9.66 -0.93 14.61
C ARG A 295 9.92 -2.29 15.27
N ASP A 296 9.20 -3.32 14.81
CA ASP A 296 9.32 -4.71 15.28
C ASP A 296 10.02 -5.59 14.23
N PRO A 297 11.37 -5.59 14.17
CA PRO A 297 12.09 -6.35 13.15
C PRO A 297 11.91 -7.87 13.28
N LYS A 298 11.62 -8.38 14.48
CA LYS A 298 11.44 -9.83 14.71
C LYS A 298 10.06 -10.28 14.27
N GLY A 299 9.02 -9.48 14.55
CA GLY A 299 7.68 -9.72 14.03
C GLY A 299 7.67 -9.64 12.51
N TYR A 300 8.32 -8.62 11.94
CA TYR A 300 8.44 -8.46 10.49
C TYR A 300 9.12 -9.68 9.85
N GLY A 301 10.27 -10.11 10.39
CA GLY A 301 10.98 -11.29 9.90
C GLY A 301 10.11 -12.55 9.91
N LYS A 302 9.34 -12.80 10.97
CA LYS A 302 8.42 -13.95 11.03
C LYS A 302 7.31 -13.87 9.99
N ALA A 303 6.71 -12.70 9.81
CA ALA A 303 5.67 -12.52 8.80
C ALA A 303 6.21 -12.77 7.38
N LEU A 304 7.46 -12.39 7.11
CA LEU A 304 8.13 -12.66 5.83
C LEU A 304 8.38 -14.16 5.63
N GLU A 305 8.84 -14.87 6.67
CA GLU A 305 8.98 -16.33 6.63
C GLU A 305 7.62 -17.03 6.43
N GLU A 306 6.56 -16.56 7.08
CA GLU A 306 5.18 -17.08 6.89
C GLU A 306 4.70 -16.86 5.46
N PHE A 307 4.89 -15.67 4.88
CA PHE A 307 4.59 -15.41 3.47
C PHE A 307 5.35 -16.36 2.53
N ASP A 308 6.67 -16.52 2.72
CA ASP A 308 7.48 -17.39 1.87
C ASP A 308 6.98 -18.85 1.88
N THR A 309 6.47 -19.33 3.01
CA THR A 309 5.92 -20.69 3.12
C THR A 309 4.65 -20.92 2.30
N ARG A 310 3.93 -19.84 1.92
CA ARG A 310 2.71 -19.90 1.10
C ARG A 310 2.98 -19.90 -0.40
N LEU A 311 4.16 -19.47 -0.84
CA LEU A 311 4.51 -19.40 -2.27
C LEU A 311 4.45 -20.74 -3.04
N PRO A 312 4.80 -21.90 -2.44
CA PRO A 312 4.63 -23.19 -3.12
C PRO A 312 3.19 -23.48 -3.58
N GLU A 313 2.18 -23.04 -2.82
CA GLU A 313 0.77 -23.19 -3.20
C GLU A 313 0.43 -22.33 -4.44
N VAL A 314 0.99 -21.12 -4.50
CA VAL A 314 0.85 -20.21 -5.66
C VAL A 314 1.46 -20.85 -6.90
N PHE A 315 2.72 -21.31 -6.81
CA PHE A 315 3.42 -21.93 -7.94
C PHE A 315 2.70 -23.17 -8.46
N ALA A 316 2.11 -23.97 -7.57
CA ALA A 316 1.35 -25.16 -7.95
C ALA A 316 0.10 -24.79 -8.79
N LYS A 317 -0.62 -23.72 -8.42
CA LYS A 317 -1.85 -23.28 -9.09
C LYS A 317 -1.65 -22.47 -10.38
N MET A 318 -0.47 -21.87 -10.58
CA MET A 318 -0.17 -21.13 -11.81
C MET A 318 -0.29 -22.01 -13.06
N LYS A 319 -0.75 -21.43 -14.15
CA LYS A 319 -0.76 -22.01 -15.50
C LYS A 319 0.41 -21.46 -16.32
N GLU A 320 0.62 -22.02 -17.51
CA GLU A 320 1.66 -21.55 -18.43
C GLU A 320 1.39 -20.12 -18.90
N ASP A 321 0.13 -19.73 -19.08
CA ASP A 321 -0.30 -18.40 -19.51
C ASP A 321 -0.52 -17.40 -18.36
N ASP A 322 -0.01 -17.72 -17.16
CA ASP A 322 -0.02 -16.81 -16.01
C ASP A 322 1.34 -16.13 -15.83
N LEU A 323 1.29 -14.86 -15.40
CA LEU A 323 2.45 -14.10 -14.94
C LEU A 323 2.27 -13.73 -13.47
N LEU A 324 3.27 -14.01 -12.64
CA LEU A 324 3.36 -13.56 -11.26
C LEU A 324 4.39 -12.43 -11.15
N ILE A 325 3.97 -11.29 -10.62
CA ILE A 325 4.84 -10.15 -10.30
C ILE A 325 4.79 -9.96 -8.79
N ILE A 326 5.95 -9.99 -8.13
CA ILE A 326 6.08 -9.71 -6.70
C ILE A 326 6.95 -8.47 -6.54
N THR A 327 6.45 -7.49 -5.78
CA THR A 327 7.16 -6.24 -5.50
C THR A 327 6.74 -5.64 -4.16
N ALA A 328 7.18 -4.41 -3.88
CA ALA A 328 6.72 -3.56 -2.78
C ALA A 328 6.41 -2.16 -3.32
N ASP A 329 5.88 -1.28 -2.49
CA ASP A 329 5.49 0.10 -2.85
C ASP A 329 6.35 1.17 -2.16
N HIS A 330 7.11 0.81 -1.12
CA HIS A 330 8.14 1.64 -0.48
C HIS A 330 8.95 0.76 0.49
N GLY A 331 9.81 1.38 1.32
CA GLY A 331 10.40 0.76 2.52
C GLY A 331 9.67 1.17 3.80
N ASN A 332 9.82 0.39 4.87
CA ASN A 332 9.48 0.81 6.24
C ASN A 332 10.40 0.07 7.22
N ASP A 333 11.66 0.51 7.25
CA ASP A 333 12.73 -0.17 7.97
C ASP A 333 12.41 -0.26 9.47
N PRO A 334 12.25 -1.46 10.05
CA PRO A 334 11.83 -1.62 11.43
C PRO A 334 12.91 -1.26 12.46
N ILE A 335 14.10 -0.81 12.05
CA ILE A 335 15.12 -0.27 12.96
C ILE A 335 15.43 1.21 12.71
N ALA A 336 14.78 1.83 11.70
CA ALA A 336 14.94 3.25 11.45
C ALA A 336 14.36 4.11 12.59
N PRO A 337 14.86 5.35 12.78
CA PRO A 337 14.27 6.29 13.72
C PRO A 337 12.80 6.61 13.41
N GLY A 338 12.07 7.11 14.41
CA GLY A 338 10.66 7.50 14.26
C GLY A 338 9.74 6.32 13.92
N THR A 339 8.64 6.62 13.25
CA THR A 339 7.60 5.64 12.89
C THR A 339 7.12 5.79 11.45
N ASP A 340 7.81 6.58 10.62
CA ASP A 340 7.45 6.84 9.23
C ASP A 340 8.05 5.79 8.29
N HIS A 341 7.58 5.74 7.04
CA HIS A 341 8.17 4.93 5.97
C HIS A 341 9.61 5.35 5.67
N THR A 342 10.32 4.51 4.94
CA THR A 342 11.69 4.78 4.47
C THR A 342 11.76 4.77 2.95
N ARG A 343 12.43 5.78 2.38
CA ARG A 343 12.66 5.93 0.95
C ARG A 343 13.70 4.91 0.45
N GLU A 344 13.22 3.80 -0.05
CA GLU A 344 14.04 2.65 -0.48
C GLU A 344 13.73 2.24 -1.93
N TYR A 345 14.66 1.52 -2.55
CA TYR A 345 14.31 0.67 -3.68
C TYR A 345 13.34 -0.42 -3.23
N VAL A 346 12.51 -0.90 -4.16
CA VAL A 346 11.65 -2.08 -3.94
C VAL A 346 12.11 -3.25 -4.82
N PRO A 347 12.04 -4.50 -4.35
CA PRO A 347 12.40 -5.66 -5.17
C PRO A 347 11.38 -5.85 -6.31
N LEU A 348 11.81 -6.40 -7.44
CA LEU A 348 10.93 -6.83 -8.52
C LEU A 348 11.31 -8.26 -8.92
N LEU A 349 10.37 -9.19 -8.78
CA LEU A 349 10.48 -10.57 -9.23
C LEU A 349 9.33 -10.88 -10.19
N VAL A 350 9.64 -11.41 -11.36
CA VAL A 350 8.69 -11.67 -12.44
C VAL A 350 8.81 -13.11 -12.92
N TYR A 351 7.80 -13.92 -12.65
CA TYR A 351 7.82 -15.38 -12.83
C TYR A 351 6.64 -15.87 -13.67
N SER A 352 6.90 -16.82 -14.55
CA SER A 352 5.88 -17.61 -15.27
C SER A 352 6.40 -19.04 -15.45
N LYS A 353 5.50 -20.03 -15.57
CA LYS A 353 5.89 -21.42 -15.83
C LYS A 353 6.55 -21.62 -17.21
N GLN A 354 6.29 -20.71 -18.15
CA GLN A 354 6.94 -20.72 -19.46
C GLN A 354 8.44 -20.38 -19.38
N MET A 355 8.88 -19.75 -18.29
CA MET A 355 10.29 -19.37 -18.12
C MET A 355 11.12 -20.59 -17.72
N VAL A 356 12.08 -20.95 -18.58
CA VAL A 356 13.04 -22.02 -18.30
C VAL A 356 14.09 -21.57 -17.27
N GLU A 357 14.52 -20.31 -17.37
CA GLU A 357 15.50 -19.67 -16.47
C GLU A 357 15.28 -18.16 -16.51
N GLY A 358 15.25 -17.54 -15.33
CA GLY A 358 15.13 -16.10 -15.17
C GLY A 358 16.47 -15.38 -15.31
N LYS A 359 16.43 -14.07 -15.60
CA LYS A 359 17.62 -13.23 -15.78
C LYS A 359 17.47 -11.90 -15.06
N GLU A 360 18.60 -11.25 -14.81
CA GLU A 360 18.61 -9.88 -14.32
C GLU A 360 17.98 -8.94 -15.35
N LEU A 361 17.01 -8.14 -14.92
CA LEU A 361 16.48 -7.02 -15.69
C LEU A 361 17.25 -5.74 -15.35
N PRO A 362 17.34 -4.77 -16.28
CA PRO A 362 17.81 -3.43 -15.95
C PRO A 362 17.03 -2.85 -14.78
N LEU A 363 17.68 -2.00 -13.98
CA LEU A 363 17.01 -1.22 -12.93
C LEU A 363 15.79 -0.49 -13.49
N ARG A 364 14.64 -0.60 -12.84
CA ARG A 364 13.45 0.16 -13.24
C ARG A 364 13.53 1.57 -12.67
N GLU A 365 13.48 2.58 -13.54
CA GLU A 365 13.64 3.99 -13.15
C GLU A 365 12.37 4.59 -12.51
N THR A 366 11.26 3.87 -12.59
CA THR A 366 9.95 4.20 -12.00
C THR A 366 9.19 2.90 -11.73
N PHE A 367 8.31 2.89 -10.73
CA PHE A 367 7.40 1.77 -10.49
C PHE A 367 6.38 1.59 -11.61
N ALA A 368 6.12 2.66 -12.39
CA ALA A 368 5.20 2.66 -13.52
C ALA A 368 5.57 1.66 -14.63
N ASP A 369 6.79 1.13 -14.62
CA ASP A 369 7.23 0.06 -15.51
C ASP A 369 6.38 -1.22 -15.35
N VAL A 370 5.84 -1.47 -14.15
CA VAL A 370 4.89 -2.57 -13.90
C VAL A 370 3.58 -2.32 -14.64
N GLY A 371 2.98 -1.15 -14.45
CA GLY A 371 1.76 -0.72 -15.14
C GLY A 371 1.92 -0.73 -16.66
N ALA A 372 3.04 -0.21 -17.17
CA ALA A 372 3.36 -0.24 -18.61
C ALA A 372 3.44 -1.68 -19.15
N THR A 373 4.00 -2.62 -18.38
CA THR A 373 4.07 -4.04 -18.75
C THR A 373 2.70 -4.71 -18.75
N ILE A 374 1.86 -4.42 -17.76
CA ILE A 374 0.48 -4.91 -17.72
C ILE A 374 -0.30 -4.35 -18.92
N ALA A 375 -0.17 -3.05 -19.21
CA ALA A 375 -0.85 -2.41 -20.32
C ALA A 375 -0.43 -2.97 -21.69
N GLU A 376 0.87 -3.19 -21.91
CA GLU A 376 1.37 -3.83 -23.14
C GLU A 376 0.85 -5.26 -23.28
N ASN A 377 0.85 -6.07 -22.21
CA ASN A 377 0.38 -7.45 -22.26
C ASN A 377 -1.09 -7.56 -22.72
N PHE A 378 -1.95 -6.69 -22.20
CA PHE A 378 -3.38 -6.67 -22.53
C PHE A 378 -3.71 -5.81 -23.76
N ASN A 379 -2.70 -5.22 -24.42
CA ASN A 379 -2.84 -4.37 -25.60
C ASN A 379 -3.90 -3.26 -25.39
N ILE A 380 -3.80 -2.58 -24.25
CA ILE A 380 -4.62 -1.42 -23.87
C ILE A 380 -3.79 -0.12 -23.96
N GLN A 381 -4.41 1.01 -23.67
CA GLN A 381 -3.72 2.31 -23.64
C GLN A 381 -2.53 2.25 -22.68
N LEU A 382 -1.34 2.58 -23.19
CA LEU A 382 -0.13 2.68 -22.35
C LEU A 382 -0.25 3.89 -21.41
N PRO A 383 0.26 3.77 -20.16
CA PRO A 383 0.35 4.90 -19.24
C PRO A 383 1.30 5.98 -19.77
N ASN A 384 1.15 7.20 -19.26
CA ASN A 384 2.03 8.33 -19.61
C ASN A 384 3.47 8.15 -19.10
N TYR A 385 3.64 7.33 -18.06
CA TYR A 385 4.92 7.03 -17.41
C TYR A 385 5.19 5.54 -17.41
N GLY A 386 6.46 5.18 -17.37
CA GLY A 386 6.92 3.79 -17.36
C GLY A 386 7.31 3.27 -18.74
N LYS A 387 8.20 2.29 -18.74
CA LYS A 387 8.69 1.53 -19.90
C LYS A 387 8.39 0.07 -19.62
N SER A 388 7.69 -0.60 -20.53
CA SER A 388 7.43 -2.03 -20.37
C SER A 388 8.72 -2.84 -20.41
N PHE A 389 8.75 -3.93 -19.65
CA PHE A 389 9.75 -5.00 -19.72
C PHE A 389 9.19 -6.30 -20.30
N LEU A 390 7.98 -6.31 -20.89
CA LEU A 390 7.33 -7.52 -21.40
C LEU A 390 8.20 -8.26 -22.42
N ASN A 391 8.82 -7.51 -23.33
CA ASN A 391 9.68 -8.07 -24.38
C ASN A 391 11.02 -8.62 -23.84
N GLU A 392 11.38 -8.29 -22.60
CA GLU A 392 12.56 -8.83 -21.93
C GLU A 392 12.28 -10.21 -21.30
N LEU A 393 11.01 -10.56 -21.09
CA LEU A 393 10.56 -11.83 -20.47
C LEU A 393 10.61 -13.03 -21.44
N ASN A 394 11.22 -12.86 -22.60
CA ASN A 394 11.37 -13.90 -23.60
C ASN A 394 12.59 -14.78 -23.27
N SER A 395 12.33 -16.04 -22.96
CA SER A 395 13.32 -17.13 -22.97
C SER A 395 12.82 -18.30 -23.79
#